data_AF-A0A257LX52-F1
#
_entry.id   AF-A0A257LX52-F1
#
_cell.length_a   1.000
_cell.length_b   1.000
_cell.length_c   1.000
_cell.angle_alpha   90.00
_cell.angle_beta   90.00
_cell.angle_gamma   90.00
#
_symmetry.space_group_name_H-M   'P 1'
#
loop_
_entity.id
_entity.type
_entity.pdbx_description
1 polymer ?
#
loop_
_entity_poly.entity_id
_entity_poly.type
_entity_poly.pdbx_seq_one_letter_code
_entity_poly.pdbx_strand_id
1 'polypeptide(L)'
;TTAQDNGTVLPELGLTAMLLCRIRYFSDGAVIGSKAFVNEAFNASRERFGSRRKDGARKMKGQGAPGSDILWSMRDLRVGVT
;
A
#
# COMPACT_ATOMS: atom_id res chain seq x y z
N THR A 1 36.98 -10.76 -16.55
CA THR A 1 36.80 -9.84 -15.42
C THR A 1 35.45 -10.10 -14.82
N THR A 2 35.43 -10.87 -13.74
CA THR A 2 34.25 -11.32 -13.00
C THR A 2 33.66 -10.12 -12.27
N ALA A 3 32.43 -9.74 -12.63
CA ALA A 3 31.65 -8.80 -11.84
C ALA A 3 31.44 -9.44 -10.46
N GLN A 4 31.95 -8.77 -9.43
CA GLN A 4 31.81 -9.20 -8.05
C GLN A 4 30.34 -9.21 -7.69
N ASP A 5 29.89 -10.36 -7.21
CA ASP A 5 28.56 -10.55 -6.64
C ASP A 5 28.52 -9.81 -5.30
N ASN A 6 28.17 -8.52 -5.37
CA ASN A 6 28.05 -7.65 -4.20
C ASN A 6 26.80 -8.10 -3.45
N GLY A 7 27.01 -8.92 -2.41
CA GLY A 7 26.02 -9.58 -1.56
C GLY A 7 24.94 -8.67 -0.96
N THR A 8 24.09 -8.13 -1.81
CA THR A 8 22.92 -7.37 -1.45
C THR A 8 21.77 -8.36 -1.49
N VAL A 9 21.74 -9.24 -0.50
CA VAL A 9 20.53 -9.99 -0.17
C VAL A 9 19.50 -8.96 0.30
N LEU A 10 18.76 -8.35 -0.63
CA LEU A 10 17.66 -7.44 -0.34
C LEU A 10 16.41 -8.29 -0.10
N PRO A 11 16.00 -8.56 1.16
CA PRO A 11 14.62 -8.94 1.45
C PRO A 11 13.62 -7.88 0.93
N GLU A 12 14.10 -6.67 0.60
CA GLU A 12 13.33 -5.60 -0.02
C GLU A 12 13.01 -5.78 -1.51
N LEU A 13 13.54 -6.78 -2.23
CA LEU A 13 13.30 -6.90 -3.67
C LEU A 13 11.80 -6.96 -4.00
N GLY A 14 10.99 -7.60 -3.15
CA GLY A 14 9.55 -7.63 -3.29
C GLY A 14 8.89 -6.25 -3.18
N LEU A 15 9.32 -5.41 -2.23
CA LEU A 15 8.81 -4.06 -2.05
C LEU A 15 9.30 -3.12 -3.15
N THR A 16 10.60 -3.16 -3.47
CA THR A 16 11.19 -2.33 -4.53
C THR A 16 10.56 -2.67 -5.88
N ALA A 17 10.44 -3.95 -6.23
CA ALA A 17 9.77 -4.37 -7.45
C ALA A 17 8.30 -3.94 -7.47
N MET A 18 7.60 -4.05 -6.34
CA MET A 18 6.24 -3.54 -6.17
C MET A 18 6.20 -2.04 -6.51
N LEU A 19 7.02 -1.21 -5.85
CA LEU A 19 7.06 0.25 -6.06
C LEU A 19 7.35 0.66 -7.51
N LEU A 20 8.14 -0.14 -8.24
CA LEU A 20 8.48 0.10 -9.64
C LEU A 20 7.37 -0.34 -10.61
N CYS A 21 6.43 -1.19 -10.17
CA CYS A 21 5.23 -1.49 -10.94
C CYS A 21 4.22 -0.33 -10.88
N ARG A 22 3.41 -0.16 -11.93
CA ARG A 22 2.25 0.75 -11.88
C ARG A 22 1.19 0.17 -10.94
N ILE A 23 1.38 0.38 -9.64
CA ILE A 23 0.45 -0.10 -8.63
C ILE A 23 -0.75 0.84 -8.60
N ARG A 24 -1.93 0.30 -8.90
CA ARG A 24 -3.21 1.01 -8.88
C ARG A 24 -3.45 1.79 -7.58
N TYR A 25 -2.89 1.33 -6.45
CA TYR A 25 -3.00 2.00 -5.17
C TYR A 25 -2.42 3.42 -5.19
N PHE A 26 -1.32 3.70 -5.92
CA PHE A 26 -0.73 5.05 -5.99
C PHE A 26 -1.59 6.07 -6.71
N SER A 27 -2.47 5.64 -7.60
CA SER A 27 -3.42 6.52 -8.28
C SER A 27 -4.81 6.49 -7.64
N ASP A 28 -5.32 5.29 -7.32
CA ASP A 28 -6.71 5.08 -6.94
C ASP A 28 -6.92 4.89 -5.42
N GLY A 29 -5.84 4.85 -4.63
CA GLY A 29 -5.87 4.59 -3.18
C GLY A 29 -6.42 5.72 -2.31
N ALA A 30 -6.63 6.91 -2.91
CA ALA A 30 -7.04 8.18 -2.29
C ALA A 30 -6.06 8.77 -1.27
N VAL A 31 -5.64 7.99 -0.28
CA VAL A 31 -4.60 8.35 0.71
C VAL A 31 -3.76 7.11 0.96
N ILE A 32 -2.44 7.27 0.99
CA ILE A 32 -1.48 6.18 1.18
C ILE A 32 -0.43 6.60 2.20
N GLY A 33 -0.04 5.69 3.06
CA GLY A 33 1.05 5.91 3.99
C GLY A 33 1.06 4.86 5.10
N SER A 34 1.60 5.25 6.26
CA SER A 34 1.53 4.42 7.45
C SER A 34 0.08 4.23 7.90
N LYS A 35 -0.17 3.15 8.66
CA LYS A 35 -1.50 2.87 9.22
C LYS A 35 -2.05 4.06 10.03
N ALA A 36 -1.19 4.70 10.82
CA ALA A 36 -1.55 5.85 11.66
C ALA A 36 -1.98 7.04 10.80
N PHE A 37 -1.16 7.42 9.81
CA PHE A 37 -1.45 8.52 8.90
C PHE A 37 -2.79 8.34 8.16
N VAL A 38 -3.04 7.13 7.63
CA VAL A 38 -4.29 6.84 6.93
C VAL A 38 -5.49 6.88 7.87
N ASN A 39 -5.33 6.46 9.12
CA ASN A 39 -6.39 6.53 10.13
C ASN A 39 -6.68 7.97 10.57
N GLU A 40 -5.67 8.82 10.71
CA GLU A 40 -5.84 10.25 10.97
C GLU A 40 -6.62 10.92 9.83
N ALA A 41 -6.21 10.68 8.58
CA ALA A 41 -6.93 11.19 7.41
C ALA A 41 -8.38 10.67 7.36
N PHE A 42 -8.64 9.42 7.75
CA PHE A 42 -9.99 8.88 7.85
C PHE A 42 -10.82 9.58 8.93
N ASN A 43 -10.25 9.85 10.09
CA ASN A 43 -10.93 10.55 11.18
C ASN A 43 -11.24 12.01 10.80
N ALA A 44 -10.32 12.68 10.10
CA ALA A 44 -10.50 14.02 9.57
C ALA A 44 -11.58 14.12 8.49
N SER A 45 -12.02 13.00 7.92
CA SER A 45 -13.08 12.92 6.91
C SER A 45 -14.15 11.88 7.28
N ARG A 46 -14.38 11.66 8.58
CA ARG A 46 -15.25 10.59 9.10
C ARG A 46 -16.67 10.66 8.52
N GLU A 47 -17.16 11.86 8.27
CA GLU A 47 -18.46 12.15 7.68
C GLU A 47 -18.65 11.55 6.28
N ARG A 48 -17.56 11.32 5.55
CA ARG A 48 -17.57 10.75 4.19
C ARG A 48 -17.69 9.22 4.16
N PHE A 49 -17.67 8.57 5.33
CA PHE A 49 -17.66 7.12 5.45
C PHE A 49 -18.87 6.57 6.21
N GLY A 50 -19.37 5.41 5.78
CA GLY A 50 -20.48 4.73 6.46
C GLY A 50 -20.19 4.38 7.92
N SER A 51 -21.23 4.27 8.74
CA SER A 51 -21.16 4.00 10.19
C SER A 51 -20.48 2.65 10.54
N ARG A 52 -20.54 1.68 9.62
CA ARG A 52 -19.88 0.37 9.76
C ARG A 52 -18.35 0.44 9.70
N ARG A 53 -17.79 1.45 9.02
CA ARG A 53 -16.35 1.62 8.91
C ARG A 53 -15.81 2.25 10.20
N LYS A 54 -14.93 1.52 10.91
CA LYS A 54 -14.36 1.97 12.19
C LYS A 54 -12.95 2.57 12.06
N ASP A 55 -12.24 2.25 10.98
CA ASP A 55 -10.89 2.72 10.69
C ASP A 55 -10.68 3.00 9.19
N GLY A 56 -9.60 3.72 8.88
CA GLY A 56 -9.23 4.14 7.54
C GLY A 56 -8.33 3.15 6.82
N ALA A 57 -7.34 2.60 7.50
CA ALA A 57 -6.27 1.86 6.86
C ALA A 57 -6.76 0.51 6.28
N ARG A 58 -6.48 0.26 4.99
CA ARG A 58 -6.73 -1.02 4.30
C ARG A 58 -5.41 -1.58 3.78
N LYS A 59 -5.20 -2.89 3.96
CA LYS A 59 -4.04 -3.59 3.42
C LYS A 59 -4.10 -3.59 1.90
N MET A 60 -2.95 -3.37 1.28
CA MET A 60 -2.81 -3.55 -0.17
C MET A 60 -2.91 -5.04 -0.54
N LYS A 61 -3.55 -5.32 -1.67
CA LYS A 61 -3.80 -6.68 -2.20
C LYS A 61 -3.25 -6.80 -3.62
N GLY A 62 -3.08 -8.02 -4.11
CA GLY A 62 -2.57 -8.28 -5.46
C GLY A 62 -1.13 -7.80 -5.60
N GLN A 63 -0.85 -7.01 -6.64
CA GLN A 63 0.51 -6.49 -6.89
C GLN A 63 1.05 -5.61 -5.75
N GLY A 64 0.19 -5.04 -4.89
CA GLY A 64 0.62 -4.28 -3.71
C GLY A 64 0.85 -5.11 -2.45
N ALA A 65 0.58 -6.43 -2.48
CA ALA A 65 0.70 -7.29 -1.30
C ALA A 65 2.10 -7.29 -0.64
N PRO A 66 3.22 -7.23 -1.39
CA PRO A 66 4.56 -7.17 -0.80
C PRO A 66 4.79 -6.00 0.16
N GLY A 67 4.06 -4.88 0.01
CA GLY A 67 4.15 -3.73 0.90
C GLY A 67 3.06 -3.64 1.96
N SER A 68 2.19 -4.64 2.09
CA SER A 68 0.93 -4.54 2.86
C SER A 68 1.08 -4.43 4.39
N ASP A 69 2.27 -4.69 4.92
CA ASP A 69 2.60 -4.48 6.34
C ASP A 69 3.27 -3.13 6.61
N ILE A 70 3.72 -2.44 5.57
CA ILE A 70 4.42 -1.14 5.64
C ILE A 70 3.48 -0.01 5.21
N LEU A 71 2.78 -0.22 4.10
CA LEU A 71 1.93 0.75 3.43
C LEU A 71 0.47 0.32 3.45
N TRP A 72 -0.38 1.31 3.73
CA TRP A 72 -1.82 1.18 3.82
C TRP A 72 -2.47 2.19 2.89
N SER A 73 -3.63 1.85 2.35
CA SER A 73 -4.46 2.77 1.56
C SER A 73 -5.77 3.06 2.26
N MET A 74 -6.34 4.23 2.00
CA MET A 74 -7.67 4.58 2.50
C MET A 74 -8.76 3.87 1.69
N ARG A 75 -8.58 3.66 0.39
CA ARG A 75 -9.55 2.90 -0.40
C ARG A 75 -9.29 1.40 -0.29
N ASP A 76 -10.35 0.63 -0.06
CA ASP A 76 -10.30 -0.85 -0.12
C ASP A 76 -10.40 -1.31 -1.57
N LEU A 77 -9.29 -1.26 -2.30
CA LEU A 77 -9.26 -1.69 -3.70
C LEU A 77 -9.39 -3.22 -3.79
N ARG A 78 -10.29 -3.68 -4.66
CA ARG A 78 -10.49 -5.10 -4.96
C ARG A 78 -9.58 -5.52 -6.10
N VAL A 79 -9.09 -6.76 -6.05
CA VAL A 79 -8.37 -7.41 -7.16
C VAL A 79 -9.37 -7.97 -8.17
N GLY A 80 -9.04 -7.96 -9.45
CA GLY A 80 -9.90 -8.51 -10.52
C GLY A 80 -11.16 -7.68 -10.84
N VAL A 81 -11.22 -6.43 -10.37
CA VAL A 81 -12.29 -5.48 -10.68
C VAL A 81 -11.64 -4.28 -11.35
N THR A 82 -11.83 -4.17 -12.67
CA THR A 82 -11.37 -3.04 -13.49
C THR A 82 -12.17 -1.81 -13.13
#